data_AF-A0A7V4W831-F1
#
_entry.id   AF-A0A7V4W831-F1
#
_cell.length_a   1.000
_cell.length_b   1.000
_cell.length_c   1.000
_cell.angle_alpha   90.00
_cell.angle_beta   90.00
_cell.angle_gamma   90.00
#
_symmetry.space_group_name_H-M   'P 1'
#
loop_
_entity.id
_entity.type
_entity.pdbx_description
1 polymer ?
#
loop_
_entity_poly.entity_id
_entity_poly.type
_entity_poly.pdbx_seq_one_letter_code
_entity_poly.pdbx_strand_id
1 'polypeptide(L)'
;MIVADTGVPSPTRETVSALRQQREASPVYVNARLEAIGHLVEQARQALALGDMPALGQLLDACHGVLSELGLSGPELDNLVRAARAGGALGAKLTGAGRGGNMIALVAEDAMAPVCEALRAAGARRITLCRVG
;
A
#
# COMPACT_ATOMS: atom_id res chain seq x y z
N MET A 1 -6.76 -11.66 -0.78
CA MET A 1 -5.76 -10.58 -0.90
C MET A 1 -4.96 -10.79 -2.18
N ILE A 2 -4.53 -9.72 -2.83
CA ILE A 2 -3.65 -9.76 -4.00
C ILE A 2 -2.33 -9.08 -3.66
N VAL A 3 -1.22 -9.64 -4.13
CA VAL A 3 0.09 -8.98 -4.17
C VAL A 3 0.46 -8.75 -5.63
N ALA A 4 0.80 -7.51 -5.99
CA ALA A 4 1.20 -7.16 -7.35
C ALA A 4 2.59 -6.52 -7.38
N ASP A 5 3.42 -6.98 -8.31
CA ASP A 5 4.81 -6.57 -8.51
C ASP A 5 4.87 -5.51 -9.61
N THR A 6 5.44 -4.36 -9.31
CA THR A 6 5.66 -3.27 -10.28
C THR A 6 6.69 -3.62 -11.35
N GLY A 7 7.53 -4.63 -11.11
CA GLY A 7 8.69 -4.93 -11.96
C GLY A 7 9.87 -3.97 -11.77
N VAL A 8 9.70 -2.92 -10.95
CA VAL A 8 10.76 -1.96 -10.59
C VAL A 8 11.44 -2.44 -9.30
N PRO A 9 12.77 -2.61 -9.27
CA PRO A 9 13.48 -2.96 -8.04
C PRO A 9 13.29 -1.89 -6.94
N SER A 10 13.04 -2.33 -5.71
CA SER A 10 12.95 -1.44 -4.55
C SER A 10 14.34 -1.19 -3.94
N PRO A 11 14.87 0.04 -3.94
CA PRO A 11 16.17 0.38 -3.37
C PRO A 11 16.06 0.57 -1.85
N THR A 12 15.93 -0.53 -1.10
CA THR A 12 15.57 -0.51 0.33
C THR A 12 16.52 0.36 1.19
N ARG A 13 17.84 0.27 0.97
CA ARG A 13 18.82 1.02 1.77
C ARG A 13 18.72 2.51 1.50
N GLU A 14 18.53 2.89 0.25
CA GLU A 14 18.41 4.26 -0.21
C GLU A 14 17.11 4.86 0.30
N THR A 15 16.00 4.12 0.22
CA THR A 15 14.69 4.57 0.72
C THR A 15 14.71 4.81 2.23
N VAL A 16 15.28 3.89 3.02
CA VAL A 16 15.41 4.07 4.47
C VAL A 16 16.36 5.23 4.81
N SER A 17 17.47 5.36 4.09
CA SER A 17 18.42 6.46 4.28
C SER A 17 17.79 7.82 3.96
N ALA A 18 17.02 7.92 2.87
CA ALA A 18 16.33 9.13 2.49
C ALA A 18 15.28 9.55 3.53
N LEU A 19 14.49 8.60 4.05
CA LEU A 19 13.51 8.89 5.11
C LEU A 19 14.21 9.37 6.39
N ARG A 20 15.35 8.78 6.75
CA ARG A 20 16.15 9.24 7.89
C ARG A 20 16.62 10.68 7.69
N GLN A 21 17.20 11.00 6.52
CA GLN A 21 17.64 12.36 6.20
C GLN A 21 16.49 13.37 6.23
N GLN A 22 15.34 12.98 5.66
CA GLN A 22 14.13 13.81 5.69
C GLN A 22 13.65 14.07 7.13
N ARG A 23 13.75 13.06 8.01
CA ARG A 23 13.42 13.21 9.44
C ARG A 23 14.40 14.13 10.17
N GLU A 24 15.68 14.09 9.82
CA GLU A 24 16.69 15.00 10.41
C GLU A 24 16.45 16.45 9.95
N ALA A 25 16.09 16.66 8.67
CA ALA A 25 15.79 17.97 8.13
C ALA A 25 14.46 18.55 8.64
N SER A 26 13.44 17.70 8.79
CA SER A 26 12.07 18.10 9.13
C SER A 26 11.44 17.13 10.15
N PRO A 27 11.95 17.10 11.40
CA PRO A 27 11.56 16.10 12.39
C PRO A 27 10.08 16.18 12.77
N VAL A 28 9.54 17.38 12.96
CA VAL A 28 8.10 17.57 13.29
C VAL A 28 7.21 17.03 12.18
N TYR A 29 7.54 17.32 10.92
CA TYR A 29 6.77 16.85 9.76
C TYR A 29 6.77 15.32 9.69
N VAL A 30 7.95 14.69 9.73
CA VAL A 30 8.06 13.23 9.56
C VAL A 30 7.50 12.48 10.76
N ASN A 31 7.79 12.94 11.98
CA ASN A 31 7.31 12.28 13.19
C ASN A 31 5.78 12.29 13.26
N ALA A 32 5.12 13.39 12.88
CA ALA A 32 3.66 13.45 12.83
C ALA A 32 3.05 12.43 11.85
N ARG A 33 3.68 12.18 10.69
CA ARG A 33 3.23 11.12 9.75
C ARG A 33 3.46 9.72 10.30
N LEU A 34 4.59 9.49 10.97
CA LEU A 34 4.88 8.21 11.60
C LEU A 34 3.87 7.91 12.73
N GLU A 35 3.50 8.92 13.52
CA GLU A 35 2.47 8.82 14.55
C GLU A 35 1.09 8.56 13.93
N ALA A 36 0.74 9.25 12.84
CA ALA A 36 -0.49 8.99 12.08
C ALA A 36 -0.55 7.54 11.56
N ILE A 37 0.55 6.99 11.03
CA ILE A 37 0.63 5.57 10.66
C ILE A 37 0.41 4.67 11.88
N GLY A 38 0.97 5.00 13.04
CA GLY A 38 0.73 4.27 14.29
C GLY A 38 -0.74 4.20 14.67
N HIS A 39 -1.47 5.31 14.56
CA HIS A 39 -2.93 5.34 14.80
C HIS A 39 -3.71 4.50 13.79
N LEU A 40 -3.36 4.57 12.50
CA LEU A 40 -3.97 3.75 11.46
C LEU A 40 -3.76 2.25 11.71
N VAL A 41 -2.59 1.85 12.22
CA VAL A 41 -2.31 0.45 12.57
C VAL A 41 -3.21 -0.02 13.71
N GLU A 42 -3.40 0.79 14.75
CA GLU A 42 -4.28 0.42 15.87
C GLU A 42 -5.75 0.32 15.43
N GLN A 43 -6.21 1.22 14.56
CA GLN A 43 -7.53 1.13 13.95
C GLN A 43 -7.66 -0.12 13.07
N ALA A 44 -6.63 -0.45 12.29
CA ALA A 44 -6.63 -1.62 11.41
C ALA A 44 -6.68 -2.93 12.22
N ARG A 45 -6.00 -2.96 13.37
CA ARG A 45 -6.07 -4.08 14.32
C ARG A 45 -7.50 -4.28 14.84
N GLN A 46 -8.19 -3.19 15.18
CA GLN A 46 -9.58 -3.26 15.64
C GLN A 46 -10.53 -3.71 14.53
N ALA A 47 -10.40 -3.15 13.31
CA ALA A 47 -11.19 -3.56 12.15
C ALA A 47 -11.00 -5.06 11.84
N LEU A 48 -9.75 -5.53 11.86
CA LEU A 48 -9.42 -6.95 11.70
C LEU A 48 -10.08 -7.83 12.78
N ALA A 49 -10.00 -7.43 14.05
CA ALA A 49 -10.58 -8.18 15.16
C ALA A 49 -12.12 -8.30 15.07
N LEU A 50 -12.77 -7.29 14.47
CA LEU A 50 -14.21 -7.25 14.25
C LEU A 50 -14.65 -7.85 12.91
N GLY A 51 -13.71 -8.24 12.04
CA GLY A 51 -14.02 -8.70 10.68
C GLY A 51 -14.52 -7.61 9.74
N ASP A 52 -14.31 -6.33 10.06
CA ASP A 52 -14.73 -5.18 9.26
C ASP A 52 -13.74 -4.94 8.11
N MET A 53 -13.88 -5.75 7.07
CA MET A 53 -13.02 -5.70 5.88
C MET A 53 -13.16 -4.39 5.08
N PRO A 54 -14.36 -3.79 4.92
CA PRO A 54 -14.49 -2.46 4.32
C PRO A 54 -13.71 -1.38 5.09
N ALA A 55 -13.81 -1.32 6.42
CA ALA A 55 -13.05 -0.36 7.23
C ALA A 55 -11.54 -0.61 7.11
N LEU A 56 -11.11 -1.87 7.16
CA LEU A 56 -9.71 -2.24 6.95
C LEU A 56 -9.20 -1.73 5.58
N GLY A 57 -10.00 -1.88 4.51
CA GLY A 57 -9.67 -1.38 3.19
C GLY A 57 -9.41 0.14 3.18
N GLN A 58 -10.29 0.92 3.79
CA GLN A 58 -10.12 2.38 3.89
C GLN A 58 -8.85 2.77 4.66
N LEU A 59 -8.51 2.01 5.70
CA LEU A 59 -7.28 2.23 6.49
C LEU A 59 -6.01 1.90 5.69
N LEU A 60 -6.05 0.91 4.81
CA LEU A 60 -4.94 0.62 3.89
C LEU A 60 -4.69 1.79 2.93
N ASP A 61 -5.75 2.35 2.34
CA ASP A 61 -5.65 3.52 1.46
C ASP A 61 -5.09 4.74 2.19
N ALA A 62 -5.60 5.02 3.40
CA ALA A 62 -5.11 6.12 4.23
C ALA A 62 -3.62 5.95 4.55
N CYS A 63 -3.20 4.73 4.89
CA CYS A 63 -1.79 4.42 5.13
C CYS A 63 -0.94 4.64 3.87
N HIS A 64 -1.43 4.24 2.69
CA HIS A 64 -0.74 4.51 1.44
C HIS A 64 -0.57 6.01 1.17
N GLY A 65 -1.60 6.82 1.45
CA GLY A 65 -1.52 8.28 1.35
C GLY A 65 -0.39 8.85 2.20
N VAL A 66 -0.33 8.48 3.48
CA VAL A 66 0.73 8.96 4.40
C VAL A 66 2.13 8.49 3.96
N LEU A 67 2.25 7.25 3.47
CA LEU A 67 3.52 6.75 2.93
C LEU A 67 3.95 7.53 1.66
N SER A 68 3.00 7.94 0.84
CA SER A 68 3.24 8.74 -0.36
C SER A 68 3.69 10.17 -0.01
N GLU A 69 3.08 10.79 1.02
CA GLU A 69 3.53 12.08 1.56
C GLU A 69 4.96 12.06 2.12
N LEU A 70 5.43 10.89 2.55
CA LEU A 70 6.80 10.65 2.99
C LEU A 70 7.75 10.32 1.83
N GLY A 71 7.28 10.36 0.58
CA GLY A 71 8.09 10.05 -0.61
C GLY A 71 8.49 8.58 -0.69
N LEU A 72 7.79 7.69 0.01
CA LEU A 72 8.09 6.26 0.03
C LEU A 72 7.40 5.49 -1.10
N SER A 73 6.47 6.12 -1.82
CA SER A 73 5.86 5.52 -3.01
C SER A 73 6.64 5.84 -4.30
N GLY A 74 6.08 5.48 -5.44
CA GLY A 74 6.60 5.77 -6.77
C GLY A 74 5.50 5.65 -7.82
N PRO A 75 5.70 6.20 -9.03
CA PRO A 75 4.64 6.28 -10.04
C PRO A 75 4.08 4.91 -10.43
N GLU A 76 4.91 3.87 -10.51
CA GLU A 76 4.46 2.51 -10.81
C GLU A 76 3.64 1.92 -9.66
N LEU A 77 4.05 2.12 -8.41
CA LEU A 77 3.27 1.69 -7.23
C LEU A 77 1.92 2.40 -7.18
N ASP A 78 1.92 3.72 -7.34
CA ASP A 78 0.71 4.55 -7.29
C ASP A 78 -0.25 4.17 -8.41
N ASN A 79 0.27 3.85 -9.60
CA ASN A 79 -0.53 3.37 -10.72
C ASN A 79 -1.19 2.03 -10.39
N LEU A 80 -0.45 1.07 -9.83
CA LEU A 80 -1.02 -0.22 -9.44
C LEU A 80 -2.03 -0.10 -8.31
N VAL A 81 -1.79 0.75 -7.30
CA VAL A 81 -2.75 1.01 -6.22
C VAL A 81 -4.04 1.61 -6.77
N ARG A 82 -3.94 2.62 -7.63
CA ARG A 82 -5.10 3.23 -8.28
C ARG A 82 -5.87 2.23 -9.14
N ALA A 83 -5.16 1.42 -9.92
CA ALA A 83 -5.76 0.39 -10.76
C ALA A 83 -6.49 -0.69 -9.93
N ALA A 84 -5.89 -1.13 -8.82
CA ALA A 84 -6.55 -2.08 -7.92
C ALA A 84 -7.85 -1.51 -7.35
N ARG A 85 -7.84 -0.24 -6.93
CA ARG A 85 -9.05 0.44 -6.44
C ARG A 85 -10.11 0.61 -7.51
N ALA A 86 -9.72 1.01 -8.73
CA ALA A 86 -10.63 1.10 -9.87
C ALA A 86 -11.24 -0.25 -10.26
N GLY A 87 -10.50 -1.35 -10.06
CA GLY A 87 -10.98 -2.71 -10.28
C GLY A 87 -11.90 -3.26 -9.17
N GLY A 88 -12.14 -2.51 -8.10
CA GLY A 88 -13.05 -2.91 -7.01
C GLY A 88 -12.38 -3.47 -5.75
N ALA A 89 -11.05 -3.32 -5.59
CA ALA A 89 -10.41 -3.62 -4.31
C ALA A 89 -11.07 -2.81 -3.19
N LEU A 90 -11.21 -3.35 -1.98
CA LEU A 90 -11.68 -2.64 -0.79
C LEU A 90 -10.67 -1.58 -0.32
N GLY A 91 -9.38 -1.85 -0.54
CA GLY A 91 -8.28 -0.97 -0.18
C GLY A 91 -6.96 -1.49 -0.73
N ALA A 92 -5.99 -0.62 -0.93
CA ALA A 92 -4.69 -0.99 -1.49
C ALA A 92 -3.56 -0.08 -1.00
N LYS A 93 -2.37 -0.66 -0.84
CA LYS A 93 -1.17 0.09 -0.44
C LYS A 93 0.11 -0.57 -0.92
N LEU A 94 1.18 0.21 -1.00
CA LEU A 94 2.54 -0.35 -1.15
C LEU A 94 2.88 -1.29 0.02
N THR A 95 3.75 -2.27 -0.22
CA THR A 95 4.31 -3.15 0.80
C THR A 95 5.82 -3.30 0.66
N GLY A 96 6.52 -3.43 1.78
CA GLY A 96 7.98 -3.32 1.84
C GLY A 96 8.46 -1.87 1.92
N ALA A 97 9.68 -1.61 1.43
CA ALA A 97 10.33 -0.31 1.56
C ALA A 97 9.72 0.77 0.64
N GLY A 98 9.16 0.38 -0.50
CA GLY A 98 8.55 1.29 -1.48
C GLY A 98 9.55 1.85 -2.50
N ARG A 99 9.11 2.85 -3.30
CA ARG A 99 9.80 3.37 -4.51
C ARG A 99 10.05 2.30 -5.59
N GLY A 100 9.15 1.32 -5.65
CA GLY A 100 9.25 0.10 -6.46
C GLY A 100 8.77 -1.11 -5.67
N GLY A 101 9.04 -2.31 -6.15
CA GLY A 101 8.66 -3.55 -5.48
C GLY A 101 7.16 -3.83 -5.63
N ASN A 102 6.49 -4.11 -4.52
CA ASN A 102 5.14 -4.67 -4.53
C ASN A 102 4.11 -3.76 -3.88
N MET A 103 2.86 -3.93 -4.28
CA MET A 103 1.68 -3.46 -3.56
C MET A 103 0.82 -4.64 -3.10
N ILE A 104 -0.01 -4.40 -2.10
CA ILE A 104 -1.09 -5.31 -1.70
C ILE A 104 -2.45 -4.67 -1.95
N ALA A 105 -3.42 -5.50 -2.30
CA ALA A 105 -4.83 -5.12 -2.37
C ALA A 105 -5.68 -6.07 -1.54
N LEU A 106 -6.51 -5.50 -0.67
CA LEU A 106 -7.61 -6.19 -0.01
C LEU A 106 -8.81 -6.17 -0.95
N VAL A 107 -9.38 -7.34 -1.23
CA VAL A 107 -10.35 -7.50 -2.31
C VAL A 107 -11.31 -8.64 -1.91
N ALA A 108 -12.60 -8.43 -2.14
CA ALA A 108 -13.63 -9.44 -1.97
C ALA A 108 -13.54 -10.53 -3.05
N GLU A 109 -14.13 -11.70 -2.80
CA GLU A 109 -13.96 -12.86 -3.70
C GLU A 109 -14.55 -12.61 -5.10
N ASP A 110 -15.68 -11.92 -5.17
CA ASP A 110 -16.36 -11.52 -6.42
C ASP A 110 -15.58 -10.46 -7.22
N ALA A 111 -14.77 -9.62 -6.56
CA ALA A 111 -13.94 -8.61 -7.18
C ALA A 111 -12.52 -9.11 -7.57
N MET A 112 -12.17 -10.37 -7.31
CA MET A 112 -10.82 -10.91 -7.62
C MET A 112 -10.42 -10.75 -9.09
N ALA A 113 -11.29 -11.20 -10.00
CA ALA A 113 -11.04 -11.17 -11.44
C ALA A 113 -10.87 -9.74 -11.99
N PRO A 114 -11.81 -8.80 -11.78
CA PRO A 114 -11.67 -7.44 -12.31
C PRO A 114 -10.46 -6.70 -11.73
N VAL A 115 -10.12 -6.91 -10.45
CA VAL A 115 -8.90 -6.32 -9.87
C VAL A 115 -7.63 -6.88 -10.54
N CYS A 116 -7.56 -8.18 -10.82
CA CYS A 116 -6.42 -8.76 -11.52
C CYS A 116 -6.27 -8.21 -12.94
N GLU A 117 -7.38 -8.05 -13.67
CA GLU A 117 -7.38 -7.46 -15.01
C GLU A 117 -6.90 -6.01 -14.98
N ALA A 118 -7.41 -5.20 -14.06
CA ALA A 118 -6.98 -3.82 -13.88
C ALA A 118 -5.47 -3.73 -13.56
N LEU A 119 -4.96 -4.59 -12.69
CA LEU A 119 -3.53 -4.65 -12.35
C LEU A 119 -2.66 -5.04 -13.56
N ARG A 120 -3.08 -6.02 -14.37
CA ARG A 120 -2.36 -6.40 -15.59
C ARG A 120 -2.33 -5.25 -16.60
N ALA A 121 -3.48 -4.60 -16.83
CA ALA A 121 -3.58 -3.45 -17.72
C ALA A 121 -2.72 -2.27 -17.25
N ALA A 122 -2.56 -2.11 -15.94
CA ALA A 122 -1.71 -1.10 -15.32
C ALA A 122 -0.21 -1.46 -15.30
N GLY A 123 0.18 -2.61 -15.84
CA GLY A 123 1.58 -3.01 -16.00
C GLY A 123 2.16 -3.87 -14.88
N ALA A 124 1.33 -4.51 -14.03
CA ALA A 124 1.83 -5.43 -13.02
C ALA A 124 2.62 -6.58 -13.66
N ARG A 125 3.90 -6.72 -13.30
CA ARG A 125 4.80 -7.77 -13.81
C ARG A 125 4.39 -9.16 -13.35
N ARG A 126 3.91 -9.26 -12.11
CA ARG A 126 3.44 -10.49 -11.50
C ARG A 126 2.31 -10.20 -10.53
N ILE A 127 1.33 -11.07 -10.50
CA ILE A 127 0.19 -11.03 -9.58
C ILE A 127 0.15 -12.35 -8.83
N THR A 128 0.11 -12.28 -7.50
CA THR A 128 -0.01 -13.44 -6.62
C THR A 128 -1.30 -13.32 -5.80
N LEU A 129 -2.12 -14.37 -5.84
CA LEU A 129 -3.34 -14.45 -5.05
C LEU A 129 -3.00 -15.09 -3.70
N CYS A 130 -3.37 -14.41 -2.62
CA CYS A 130 -3.18 -14.89 -1.25
C CYS A 130 -4.53 -15.00 -0.56
N ARG A 131 -4.86 -16.20 -0.09
CA ARG A 131 -5.96 -16.40 0.86
C ARG A 131 -5.43 -16.17 2.27
N VAL A 132 -6.12 -15.33 3.03
CA VAL A 132 -5.90 -15.18 4.46
C VAL A 132 -6.92 -16.12 5.10
N GLY A 133 -6.43 -17.20 5.70
CA GLY A 133 -7.24 -18.22 6.37
C GLY A 133 -7.42 -17.95 7.85
#